data_AF-A0A0J8AX93-F1
#
_entry.id   AF-A0A0J8AX93-F1
#
_cell.length_a   1.000
_cell.length_b   1.000
_cell.length_c   1.000
_cell.angle_alpha   90.00
_cell.angle_beta   90.00
_cell.angle_gamma   90.00
#
_symmetry.space_group_name_H-M   'P 1'
#
loop_
_entity.id
_entity.type
_entity.pdbx_description
1 polymer ?
#
loop_
_entity_poly.entity_id
_entity_poly.type
_entity_poly.pdbx_seq_one_letter_code
_entity_poly.pdbx_strand_id
1 'polypeptide(L)'
;GVSVNIHRANLRFHLLDGLSENALWDDPKFLVQARNQLVKQFKNDSQSSCVLVLDDIDTILEAIPHADLIDFIRDLLDEGIGVIAIAHEQIAAHRAALDCLKEIADASISLGRLPSGYTPDLDGQLQVQFFNGRTSPVFHFRQIDGNLSIMERGRLGL
;
A
#
# COMPACT_ATOMS: atom_id res chain seq x y z
N GLY A 1 9.46 22.67 7.91
CA GLY A 1 8.92 21.51 7.19
C GLY A 1 10.02 20.49 7.03
N VAL A 2 9.72 19.20 7.15
CA VAL A 2 10.65 18.14 6.74
C VAL A 2 10.44 17.95 5.24
N SER A 3 11.45 18.27 4.43
CA SER A 3 11.44 17.96 3.01
C SER A 3 11.79 16.49 2.83
N VAL A 4 10.82 15.67 2.41
CA VAL A 4 11.11 14.31 1.96
C VAL A 4 11.70 14.43 0.56
N ASN A 5 13.03 14.46 0.47
CA ASN A 5 13.73 14.27 -0.79
C ASN A 5 13.67 12.78 -1.12
N ILE A 6 12.71 12.37 -1.95
CA ILE A 6 12.76 11.06 -2.60
C ILE A 6 13.98 11.13 -3.53
N HIS A 7 15.12 10.61 -3.06
CA HIS A 7 16.26 10.36 -3.93
C HIS A 7 15.75 9.51 -5.10
N ARG A 8 16.16 9.85 -6.32
CA ARG A 8 15.87 9.10 -7.55
C ARG A 8 16.47 7.71 -7.45
N ALA A 9 15.90 6.85 -6.62
CA ALA A 9 15.97 5.42 -6.83
C ALA A 9 15.23 5.19 -8.15
N ASN A 10 15.87 4.46 -9.08
CA ASN A 10 15.18 3.95 -10.25
C ASN A 10 14.20 2.87 -9.77
N LEU A 11 13.09 3.31 -9.18
CA LEU A 11 11.99 2.48 -8.75
C LEU A 11 11.13 2.16 -9.97
N ARG A 12 10.95 0.87 -10.24
CA ARG A 12 9.93 0.43 -11.18
C ARG A 12 8.72 -0.04 -10.42
N PHE A 13 7.58 0.50 -10.81
CA PHE A 13 6.29 0.14 -10.25
C PHE A 13 5.57 -0.80 -11.21
N HIS A 14 5.10 -1.91 -10.69
CA HIS A 14 4.12 -2.77 -11.34
C HIS A 14 2.80 -2.57 -10.61
N LEU A 15 1.72 -2.31 -11.34
CA LEU A 15 0.39 -2.14 -10.76
C LEU A 15 -0.44 -3.36 -11.11
N LEU A 16 -1.06 -3.97 -10.10
CA LEU A 16 -2.19 -4.87 -10.27
C LEU A 16 -3.40 -4.19 -9.65
N ASP A 17 -4.46 -4.06 -10.44
CA ASP A 17 -5.66 -3.32 -10.08
C ASP A 17 -6.79 -4.32 -9.80
N GLY A 18 -7.21 -4.42 -8.53
CA GLY A 18 -8.28 -5.31 -8.10
C GLY A 18 -9.60 -5.09 -8.85
N LEU A 19 -9.91 -3.85 -9.25
CA LEU A 19 -11.19 -3.49 -9.89
C LEU A 19 -11.20 -3.82 -11.38
N SER A 20 -10.19 -3.36 -12.12
CA SER A 20 -10.14 -3.54 -13.57
C SER A 20 -9.83 -4.99 -13.96
N GLU A 21 -9.15 -5.74 -13.08
CA GLU A 21 -8.69 -7.10 -13.33
C GLU A 21 -9.54 -8.15 -12.63
N ASN A 22 -10.72 -7.81 -12.10
CA ASN A 22 -11.59 -8.69 -11.30
C ASN A 22 -11.72 -10.12 -11.88
N ALA A 23 -12.02 -10.23 -13.19
CA ALA A 23 -12.19 -11.51 -13.88
C ALA A 23 -10.92 -12.40 -13.95
N LEU A 24 -9.73 -11.83 -13.73
CA LEU A 24 -8.48 -12.58 -13.67
C LEU A 24 -8.27 -13.23 -12.30
N TRP A 25 -8.75 -12.61 -11.23
CA TRP A 25 -8.62 -13.12 -9.86
C TRP A 25 -9.45 -14.39 -9.64
N ASP A 26 -10.54 -14.57 -10.39
CA ASP A 26 -11.36 -15.78 -10.38
C ASP A 26 -10.63 -17.02 -10.96
N ASP A 27 -9.53 -16.85 -11.72
CA ASP A 27 -8.73 -17.99 -12.20
C ASP A 27 -7.75 -18.45 -11.11
N PRO A 28 -7.88 -19.67 -10.56
CA PRO A 28 -6.99 -20.19 -9.52
C PRO A 28 -5.52 -20.27 -9.96
N LYS A 29 -5.25 -20.27 -11.27
CA LYS A 29 -3.89 -20.29 -11.81
C LYS A 29 -3.30 -18.90 -11.97
N PHE A 30 -4.11 -17.84 -11.90
CA PHE A 30 -3.66 -16.48 -12.14
C PHE A 30 -2.58 -16.06 -11.15
N LEU A 31 -2.78 -16.26 -9.84
CA LEU A 31 -1.77 -15.89 -8.82
C LEU A 31 -0.42 -16.56 -9.07
N VAL A 32 -0.42 -17.86 -9.38
CA VAL A 32 0.81 -18.61 -9.65
C VAL A 32 1.48 -18.11 -10.94
N GLN A 33 0.70 -17.81 -11.98
CA GLN A 33 1.22 -17.27 -13.24
C GLN A 33 1.77 -15.84 -13.06
N ALA A 34 1.01 -14.97 -12.39
CA ALA A 34 1.39 -13.61 -12.06
C ALA A 34 2.68 -13.60 -11.24
N ARG A 35 2.76 -14.44 -10.19
CA ARG A 35 3.99 -14.62 -9.41
C ARG A 35 5.17 -14.99 -10.30
N ASN A 36 5.04 -16.03 -11.10
CA ASN A 36 6.12 -16.51 -11.96
C ASN A 36 6.56 -15.46 -12.98
N GLN A 37 5.62 -14.70 -13.53
CA GLN A 37 5.91 -13.61 -14.47
C GLN A 37 6.62 -12.45 -13.77
N LEU A 38 6.12 -12.00 -12.62
CA LEU A 38 6.72 -10.95 -11.81
C LEU A 38 8.14 -11.36 -11.38
N VAL A 39 8.32 -12.52 -10.78
CA VAL A 39 9.65 -13.00 -10.36
C VAL A 39 10.61 -13.08 -11.55
N LYS A 40 10.17 -13.61 -12.70
CA LYS A 40 11.01 -13.66 -13.91
C LYS A 40 11.37 -12.27 -14.42
N GLN A 41 10.40 -11.36 -14.48
CA GLN A 41 10.60 -10.00 -14.95
C GLN A 41 11.56 -9.24 -14.02
N PHE A 42 11.40 -9.39 -12.71
CA PHE A 42 12.18 -8.69 -11.70
C PHE A 42 13.60 -9.25 -11.61
N LYS A 43 13.80 -10.57 -11.75
CA LYS A 43 15.14 -11.19 -11.83
C LYS A 43 15.94 -10.76 -13.06
N ASN A 44 15.26 -10.46 -14.17
CA ASN A 44 15.93 -9.97 -15.38
C ASN A 44 16.39 -8.50 -15.26
N ASP A 45 15.83 -7.75 -14.31
CA ASP A 45 16.15 -6.33 -14.05
C ASP A 45 17.05 -6.17 -12.82
N SER A 46 18.31 -6.60 -12.94
CA SER A 46 19.31 -6.56 -11.85
C SER A 46 19.73 -5.16 -11.36
N GLN A 47 19.20 -4.07 -11.93
CA GLN A 47 19.63 -2.69 -11.65
C GLN A 47 18.56 -1.80 -10.99
N SER A 48 17.34 -2.29 -10.77
CA SER A 48 16.25 -1.48 -10.19
C SER A 48 15.63 -2.17 -8.99
N SER A 49 15.40 -1.41 -7.91
CA SER A 49 14.47 -1.83 -6.86
C SER A 49 13.07 -1.79 -7.43
N CYS A 50 12.40 -2.93 -7.45
CA CYS A 50 11.09 -3.05 -8.07
C CYS A 50 10.03 -3.22 -6.98
N VAL A 51 8.91 -2.51 -7.15
CA VAL A 51 7.80 -2.46 -6.21
C VAL A 51 6.53 -2.87 -6.94
N LEU A 52 5.83 -3.87 -6.41
CA LEU A 52 4.48 -4.21 -6.80
C LEU A 52 3.50 -3.36 -5.99
N VAL A 53 2.58 -2.68 -6.66
CA VAL A 53 1.44 -2.00 -6.07
C VAL A 53 0.22 -2.84 -6.34
N LEU A 54 -0.43 -3.31 -5.27
CA LEU A 54 -1.73 -3.96 -5.29
C LEU A 54 -2.75 -2.91 -4.89
N ASP A 55 -3.49 -2.38 -5.86
CA ASP A 55 -4.55 -1.41 -5.61
C ASP A 55 -5.89 -2.11 -5.41
N ASP A 56 -6.67 -1.58 -4.46
CA ASP A 56 -7.95 -2.13 -4.03
C ASP A 56 -7.94 -3.63 -3.69
N ILE A 57 -7.09 -4.01 -2.73
CA ILE A 57 -6.94 -5.42 -2.33
C ILE A 57 -8.22 -6.03 -1.76
N ASP A 58 -9.17 -5.22 -1.32
CA ASP A 58 -10.42 -5.71 -0.78
C ASP A 58 -11.23 -6.43 -1.87
N THR A 59 -11.25 -5.89 -3.10
CA THR A 59 -11.87 -6.54 -4.26
C THR A 59 -11.17 -7.86 -4.59
N ILE A 60 -9.84 -7.91 -4.44
CA ILE A 60 -9.07 -9.16 -4.63
C ILE A 60 -9.49 -10.19 -3.57
N LEU A 61 -9.64 -9.77 -2.32
CA LEU A 61 -10.07 -10.62 -1.20
C LEU A 61 -11.52 -11.11 -1.32
N GLU A 62 -12.35 -10.51 -2.18
CA GLU A 62 -13.66 -11.04 -2.56
C GLU A 62 -13.55 -12.22 -3.55
N ALA A 63 -12.55 -12.21 -4.43
CA ALA A 63 -12.38 -13.20 -5.49
C ALA A 63 -11.56 -14.43 -5.07
N ILE A 64 -10.55 -14.26 -4.21
CA ILE A 64 -9.64 -15.34 -3.79
C ILE A 64 -9.60 -15.56 -2.28
N PRO A 65 -9.27 -16.79 -1.81
CA PRO A 65 -9.05 -17.03 -0.39
C PRO A 65 -7.96 -16.13 0.19
N HIS A 66 -8.23 -15.55 1.36
CA HIS A 66 -7.29 -14.67 2.06
C HIS A 66 -5.89 -15.27 2.28
N ALA A 67 -5.81 -16.59 2.52
CA ALA A 67 -4.54 -17.29 2.71
C ALA A 67 -3.70 -17.29 1.43
N ASP A 68 -4.34 -17.49 0.26
CA ASP A 68 -3.66 -17.51 -1.03
C ASP A 68 -3.08 -16.12 -1.38
N LEU A 69 -3.80 -15.04 -1.06
CA LEU A 69 -3.27 -13.67 -1.25
C LEU A 69 -2.07 -13.38 -0.33
N ILE A 70 -2.16 -13.80 0.94
CA ILE A 70 -1.07 -13.61 1.91
C ILE A 70 0.16 -14.39 1.48
N ASP A 71 -0.01 -15.66 1.08
CA ASP A 71 1.08 -16.51 0.61
C ASP A 71 1.69 -15.96 -0.68
N PHE A 72 0.86 -15.45 -1.61
CA PHE A 72 1.34 -14.75 -2.80
C PHE A 72 2.23 -13.54 -2.46
N ILE A 73 1.80 -12.69 -1.52
CA ILE A 73 2.58 -11.51 -1.09
C ILE A 73 3.88 -11.95 -0.41
N ARG A 74 3.84 -12.95 0.48
CA ARG A 74 5.04 -13.49 1.13
C ARG A 74 6.05 -14.05 0.12
N ASP A 75 5.58 -14.83 -0.85
CA ASP A 75 6.40 -15.39 -1.92
C ASP A 75 7.12 -14.30 -2.73
N LEU A 76 6.52 -13.13 -2.92
CA LEU A 76 7.14 -11.99 -3.59
C LEU A 76 8.17 -11.30 -2.69
N LEU A 77 7.84 -11.08 -1.42
CA LEU A 77 8.75 -10.50 -0.43
C LEU A 77 10.02 -11.35 -0.26
N ASP A 78 9.89 -12.68 -0.24
CA ASP A 78 11.01 -13.62 -0.16
C ASP A 78 11.95 -13.54 -1.38
N GLU A 79 11.41 -13.15 -2.54
CA GLU A 79 12.19 -12.90 -3.77
C GLU A 79 12.79 -11.48 -3.81
N GLY A 80 12.64 -10.70 -2.72
CA GLY A 80 13.17 -9.34 -2.60
C GLY A 80 12.32 -8.28 -3.32
N ILE A 81 11.08 -8.61 -3.67
CA ILE A 81 10.15 -7.70 -4.35
C ILE A 81 9.42 -6.88 -3.29
N GLY A 82 9.53 -5.55 -3.34
CA GLY A 82 8.75 -4.68 -2.46
C GLY A 82 7.27 -4.74 -2.82
N VAL A 83 6.37 -4.73 -1.83
CA VAL A 83 4.92 -4.75 -2.06
C VAL A 83 4.28 -3.58 -1.33
N ILE A 84 3.43 -2.82 -2.03
CA ILE A 84 2.52 -1.83 -1.47
C ILE A 84 1.11 -2.34 -1.70
N ALA A 85 0.41 -2.68 -0.62
CA ALA A 85 -0.99 -3.10 -0.67
C ALA A 85 -1.90 -1.96 -0.19
N ILE A 86 -2.86 -1.58 -1.02
CA ILE A 86 -3.81 -0.48 -0.74
C ILE A 86 -5.17 -1.08 -0.46
N ALA A 87 -5.71 -0.79 0.72
CA ALA A 87 -7.00 -1.29 1.18
C ALA A 87 -7.89 -0.14 1.69
N HIS A 88 -9.19 -0.30 1.52
CA HIS A 88 -10.24 0.54 2.05
C HIS A 88 -10.69 -0.01 3.41
N GLU A 89 -10.21 0.60 4.50
CA GLU A 89 -10.43 0.16 5.90
C GLU A 89 -11.91 0.00 6.31
N GLN A 90 -12.87 0.47 5.50
CA GLN A 90 -14.30 0.39 5.80
C GLN A 90 -14.92 -1.00 5.61
N ILE A 91 -14.20 -1.98 5.06
CA ILE A 91 -14.76 -3.31 4.80
C ILE A 91 -14.50 -4.24 5.98
N ALA A 92 -15.45 -4.25 6.92
CA ALA A 92 -15.40 -5.12 8.10
C ALA A 92 -15.26 -6.63 7.75
N ALA A 93 -15.69 -7.03 6.55
CA ALA A 93 -15.65 -8.41 6.08
C ALA A 93 -14.22 -8.97 5.95
N HIS A 94 -13.23 -8.12 5.68
CA HIS A 94 -11.84 -8.55 5.42
C HIS A 94 -10.87 -8.20 6.56
N ARG A 95 -11.38 -7.76 7.72
CA ARG A 95 -10.53 -7.29 8.83
C ARG A 95 -9.44 -8.28 9.24
N ALA A 96 -9.77 -9.58 9.32
CA ALA A 96 -8.78 -10.61 9.66
C ALA A 96 -7.65 -10.71 8.62
N ALA A 97 -7.98 -10.60 7.32
CA ALA A 97 -6.97 -10.60 6.26
C ALA A 97 -6.10 -9.35 6.32
N LEU A 98 -6.70 -8.17 6.54
CA LEU A 98 -5.97 -6.91 6.71
C LEU A 98 -5.05 -6.93 7.93
N ASP A 99 -5.48 -7.53 9.04
CA ASP A 99 -4.64 -7.69 10.23
C ASP A 99 -3.44 -8.61 9.93
N CYS A 100 -3.64 -9.73 9.21
CA CYS A 100 -2.53 -10.58 8.78
C CYS A 100 -1.56 -9.87 7.82
N LEU A 101 -2.06 -9.01 6.92
CA LEU A 101 -1.22 -8.21 6.03
C LEU A 101 -0.39 -7.18 6.82
N LYS A 102 -0.99 -6.56 7.84
CA LYS A 102 -0.27 -5.65 8.75
C LYS A 102 0.83 -6.36 9.54
N GLU A 103 0.63 -7.62 9.91
CA GLU A 103 1.64 -8.42 10.64
C GLU A 103 2.89 -8.71 9.82
N ILE A 104 2.77 -8.84 8.49
CA ILE A 104 3.91 -9.09 7.60
C ILE A 104 4.50 -7.82 6.98
N ALA A 105 3.84 -6.67 7.14
CA ALA A 105 4.29 -5.40 6.59
C ALA A 105 5.36 -4.75 7.47
N ASP A 106 6.39 -4.18 6.83
CA ASP A 106 7.39 -3.35 7.53
C ASP A 106 6.77 -2.09 8.16
N ALA A 107 5.73 -1.57 7.51
CA ALA A 107 4.92 -0.46 8.00
C ALA A 107 3.52 -0.50 7.39
N SER A 108 2.54 -0.01 8.14
CA SER A 108 1.20 0.31 7.66
C SER A 108 0.96 1.81 7.76
N ILE A 109 0.28 2.35 6.75
CA ILE A 109 -0.07 3.77 6.67
C ILE A 109 -1.59 3.87 6.64
N SER A 110 -2.16 4.50 7.66
CA SER A 110 -3.59 4.78 7.70
C SER A 110 -3.83 6.20 7.20
N LEU A 111 -4.71 6.34 6.21
CA LEU A 111 -5.20 7.61 5.68
C LEU A 111 -6.65 7.79 6.13
N GLY A 112 -6.98 8.96 6.69
CA GLY A 112 -8.33 9.20 7.20
C GLY A 112 -8.75 10.65 7.10
N ARG A 113 -10.06 10.87 7.25
CA ARG A 113 -10.63 12.21 7.41
C ARG A 113 -10.20 12.82 8.75
N LEU A 114 -10.22 14.14 8.83
CA LEU A 114 -10.00 14.83 10.10
C LEU A 114 -11.15 14.52 11.08
N PRO A 115 -10.87 14.25 12.37
CA PRO A 115 -11.89 13.97 13.37
C PRO A 115 -12.88 15.13 13.56
N SER A 116 -12.44 16.37 13.33
CA SER A 116 -13.24 17.59 13.40
C SER A 116 -14.16 17.80 12.19
N GLY A 117 -14.08 16.95 11.16
CA GLY A 117 -14.79 17.13 9.90
C GLY A 117 -13.99 17.98 8.90
N TYR A 118 -14.70 18.71 8.04
CA TYR A 118 -14.07 19.47 6.95
C TYR A 118 -13.27 20.67 7.46
N THR A 119 -12.04 20.82 6.98
CA THR A 119 -11.21 22.01 7.18
C THR A 119 -10.72 22.47 5.80
N PRO A 120 -10.94 23.72 5.38
CA PRO A 120 -10.65 24.16 4.01
C PRO A 120 -9.15 24.10 3.64
N ASP A 121 -8.28 24.05 4.63
CA ASP A 121 -6.84 24.01 4.45
C ASP A 121 -6.22 22.62 4.55
N LEU A 122 -7.01 21.58 4.81
CA LEU A 122 -6.51 20.23 5.08
C LEU A 122 -7.48 19.18 4.51
N ASP A 123 -6.96 18.22 3.78
CA ASP A 123 -7.77 17.17 3.15
C ASP A 123 -7.94 15.95 4.06
N GLY A 124 -7.01 15.72 4.97
CA GLY A 124 -7.08 14.62 5.90
C GLY A 124 -5.92 14.53 6.86
N GLN A 125 -5.82 13.37 7.50
CA GLN A 125 -4.73 12.99 8.37
C GLN A 125 -4.17 11.62 7.98
N LEU A 126 -2.90 11.41 8.31
CA LEU A 126 -2.25 10.13 8.15
C LEU A 126 -1.44 9.76 9.39
N GLN A 127 -1.31 8.47 9.63
CA GLN A 127 -0.47 7.92 10.68
C GLN A 127 0.25 6.68 10.17
N VAL A 128 1.50 6.52 10.57
CA VAL A 128 2.34 5.37 10.22
C VAL A 128 2.53 4.49 11.45
N GLN A 129 2.26 3.20 11.32
CA GLN A 129 2.60 2.19 12.32
C GLN A 129 3.68 1.28 11.74
N PHE A 130 4.80 1.16 12.43
CA PHE A 130 5.94 0.33 12.02
C PHE A 130 5.82 -1.09 12.60
N PHE A 131 6.44 -2.08 11.95
CA PHE A 131 6.43 -3.49 12.38
C PHE A 131 6.89 -3.68 13.83
N ASN A 132 7.79 -2.82 14.32
CA ASN A 132 8.30 -2.85 15.68
C ASN A 132 7.32 -2.29 16.73
N GLY A 133 6.07 -2.03 16.36
CA GLY A 133 5.02 -1.49 17.22
C GLY A 133 5.12 0.01 17.48
N ARG A 134 6.12 0.71 16.94
CA ARG A 134 6.19 2.17 17.04
C ARG A 134 5.15 2.81 16.12
N THR A 135 4.55 3.90 16.60
CA THR A 135 3.62 4.70 15.82
C THR A 135 4.17 6.10 15.66
N SER A 136 4.05 6.67 14.46
CA SER A 136 4.40 8.06 14.20
C SER A 136 3.41 9.01 14.89
N PRO A 137 3.78 10.30 15.05
CA PRO A 137 2.77 11.35 15.24
C PRO A 137 1.72 11.30 14.13
N VAL A 138 0.53 11.82 14.43
CA VAL A 138 -0.47 12.07 13.40
C VAL A 138 -0.04 13.27 12.57
N PHE A 139 0.04 13.08 11.27
CA PHE A 139 0.30 14.14 10.32
C PHE A 139 -1.01 14.56 9.65
N HIS A 140 -1.12 15.83 9.28
CA HIS A 140 -2.16 16.29 8.37
C HIS A 140 -1.60 16.34 6.96
N PHE A 141 -2.45 16.17 5.96
CA PHE A 141 -2.05 16.35 4.57
C PHE A 141 -3.00 17.27 3.84
N ARG A 142 -2.44 17.92 2.82
CA ARG A 142 -3.18 18.74 1.85
C ARG A 142 -2.69 18.42 0.45
N GLN A 143 -3.61 18.26 -0.49
CA GLN A 143 -3.38 18.04 -1.90
C GLN A 143 -3.89 19.26 -2.69
N ILE A 144 -2.98 19.98 -3.34
CA ILE A 144 -3.31 21.12 -4.22
C ILE A 144 -2.62 20.88 -5.56
N ASP A 145 -3.37 20.93 -6.66
CA ASP A 145 -2.84 20.84 -8.03
C ASP A 145 -1.88 19.65 -8.24
N GLY A 146 -2.24 18.49 -7.67
CA GLY A 146 -1.44 17.27 -7.75
C GLY A 146 -0.24 17.20 -6.79
N ASN A 147 0.02 18.25 -6.00
CA ASN A 147 1.08 18.26 -4.99
C ASN A 147 0.54 17.87 -3.61
N LEU A 148 1.14 16.84 -3.01
CA LEU A 148 0.84 16.40 -1.65
C LEU A 148 1.81 17.06 -0.65
N SER A 149 1.27 17.81 0.31
CA SER A 149 2.01 18.38 1.44
C SER A 149 1.63 17.65 2.72
N ILE A 150 2.63 17.16 3.47
CA ILE A 150 2.44 16.46 4.76
C ILE A 150 3.01 17.32 5.89
N MET A 151 2.23 17.53 6.95
CA MET A 151 2.53 18.47 8.02
C MET A 151 2.31 17.82 9.39
N GLU A 152 3.20 18.05 10.34
CA GLU A 152 3.03 17.61 11.72
C GLU A 152 1.98 18.49 12.44
N ARG A 153 1.11 17.87 13.25
CA ARG A 153 0.07 18.58 14.00
C ARG A 153 0.69 19.66 14.88
N GLY A 154 0.26 20.92 14.70
CA GLY A 154 0.76 22.08 15.45
C GLY A 154 1.89 22.87 14.75
N ARG A 155 2.39 22.40 13.60
CA ARG A 155 3.29 23.16 12.70
C ARG A 155 2.55 23.73 11.48
N LEU A 156 1.31 24.20 11.68
CA LEU A 156 0.70 25.15 10.76
C LEU A 156 1.47 26.46 10.92
N GLY A 157 2.53 26.61 10.13
CA GLY A 157 3.27 27.86 10.04
C GLY A 157 2.36 28.93 9.46
N LEU A 158 1.88 29.81 10.34
CA LEU A 158 1.85 31.24 10.02
C LEU A 158 3.29 31.74 9.83
#